data_AF-A0A3D4BAZ8-F1
#
_entry.id   AF-A0A3D4BAZ8-F1
#
_cell.length_a   1.000
_cell.length_b   1.000
_cell.length_c   1.000
_cell.angle_alpha   90.00
_cell.angle_beta   90.00
_cell.angle_gamma   90.00
#
_symmetry.space_group_name_H-M   'P 1'
#
loop_
_entity.id
_entity.type
_entity.pdbx_description
1 polymer ?
#
loop_
_entity_poly.entity_id
_entity_poly.type
_entity_poly.pdbx_seq_one_letter_code
_entity_poly.pdbx_strand_id
1 'polypeptide(L)' 'MGLAFQNTQGVRVYQFSAFLAWLIKLLVLRIGGVSLYHKTKPFFLGLLIGYTTGIGISALVDAVWFPGDGHWVHGW' A
#
# COMPACT_ATOMS: atom_id res chain seq x y z
N MET A 1 8.48 -27.74 8.63
CA MET A 1 8.43 -26.57 7.74
C MET A 1 7.01 -26.08 7.45
N GLY A 2 6.01 -26.95 7.17
CA GLY A 2 4.63 -26.52 6.88
C GLY A 2 3.87 -25.84 8.04
N LEU A 3 4.08 -26.27 9.29
CA LEU A 3 3.44 -25.68 10.48
C LEU A 3 3.93 -24.25 10.80
N ALA A 4 5.17 -23.91 10.43
CA ALA A 4 5.73 -22.57 10.67
C ALA A 4 5.09 -21.50 9.76
N PHE A 5 4.63 -21.90 8.56
CA PHE A 5 3.90 -21.02 7.65
C PHE A 5 2.41 -20.91 7.97
N GLN A 6 1.88 -21.79 8.83
CA GLN A 6 0.46 -21.86 9.12
C GLN A 6 -0.06 -20.61 9.87
N ASN A 7 0.81 -19.89 10.59
CA ASN A 7 0.49 -18.62 11.24
C ASN A 7 1.10 -17.41 10.51
N THR A 8 1.20 -17.46 9.17
CA THR A 8 1.63 -16.29 8.40
C THR A 8 0.45 -15.33 8.26
N GLN A 9 0.21 -14.51 9.29
CA GLN A 9 -0.80 -13.42 9.27
C GLN A 9 -0.68 -12.57 7.99
N GLY A 10 0.56 -12.41 7.49
CA GLY A 10 0.85 -11.70 6.25
C GLY A 10 0.14 -12.29 5.03
N VAL A 11 0.08 -13.60 4.84
CA VAL A 11 -0.59 -14.17 3.65
C VAL A 11 -2.10 -13.92 3.73
N ARG A 12 -2.71 -14.06 4.91
CA ARG A 12 -4.16 -13.87 5.07
C ARG A 12 -4.60 -12.42 4.83
N VAL A 13 -3.77 -11.45 5.21
CA VAL A 13 -4.04 -10.02 5.04
C VAL A 13 -3.65 -9.53 3.64
N TYR A 14 -2.52 -9.99 3.10
CA TYR A 14 -1.97 -9.49 1.83
C TYR A 14 -2.35 -10.32 0.60
N GLN A 15 -3.02 -11.47 0.74
CA GLN A 15 -3.41 -12.33 -0.39
C GLN A 15 -4.22 -11.57 -1.46
N PHE A 16 -5.18 -10.74 -1.04
CA PHE A 16 -6.03 -10.00 -1.96
C PHE A 16 -5.25 -8.87 -2.65
N SER A 17 -4.43 -8.14 -1.90
CA SER A 17 -3.54 -7.10 -2.45
C SER A 17 -2.51 -7.69 -3.42
N ALA A 18 -1.95 -8.87 -3.13
CA ALA A 18 -1.01 -9.57 -3.99
C ALA A 18 -1.69 -10.06 -5.27
N PHE A 19 -2.91 -10.62 -5.18
CA PHE A 19 -3.71 -10.98 -6.34
C PHE A 19 -4.03 -9.76 -7.21
N LEU A 20 -4.44 -8.65 -6.61
CA LEU A 20 -4.75 -7.42 -7.32
C LEU A 20 -3.51 -6.83 -8.01
N ALA A 21 -2.36 -6.80 -7.32
CA ALA A 21 -1.09 -6.34 -7.90
C ALA A 21 -0.68 -7.20 -9.10
N TRP A 22 -0.85 -8.52 -9.01
CA TRP A 22 -0.61 -9.44 -10.12
C TRP A 22 -1.57 -9.22 -11.29
N LEU A 23 -2.87 -9.03 -11.02
CA LEU A 23 -3.89 -8.76 -12.02
C LEU A 23 -3.61 -7.45 -12.77
N ILE A 24 -3.27 -6.38 -12.04
CA ILE A 24 -2.91 -5.09 -12.64
C ILE A 24 -1.66 -5.26 -13.51
N LYS A 25 -0.62 -5.94 -13.01
CA LYS A 25 0.60 -6.22 -13.78
C LYS A 25 0.29 -6.99 -15.07
N LEU A 26 -0.57 -8.00 -15.01
CA LEU A 26 -0.99 -8.75 -16.19
C LEU A 26 -1.77 -7.90 -17.20
N LEU A 27 -2.73 -7.11 -16.74
CA LEU A 27 -3.52 -6.23 -17.61
C LEU A 27 -2.64 -5.19 -18.31
N VAL A 28 -1.70 -4.60 -17.58
CA VAL A 28 -0.71 -3.64 -18.12
C VAL A 28 0.16 -4.28 -19.21
N LEU A 29 0.66 -5.49 -18.97
CA LEU A 29 1.48 -6.20 -19.94
C LEU A 29 0.68 -6.68 -21.16
N ARG A 30 -0.57 -7.10 -20.96
CA ARG A 30 -1.43 -7.65 -22.01
C ARG A 30 -2.02 -6.56 -22.93
N ILE A 31 -2.28 -5.36 -22.41
CA ILE A 31 -2.93 -4.28 -23.16
C ILE A 31 -1.91 -3.36 -23.85
N GLY A 32 -0.73 -3.10 -23.27
CA GLY A 32 0.15 -2.05 -23.78
C GLY A 32 1.64 -2.36 -23.92
N GLY A 33 2.07 -3.60 -23.72
CA GLY A 33 3.47 -4.01 -23.92
C GLY A 33 4.49 -3.26 -23.03
N VAL A 34 5.78 -3.32 -23.39
CA VAL A 34 6.89 -2.73 -22.62
C VAL A 34 6.77 -1.20 -22.49
N SER A 35 6.18 -0.53 -23.48
CA SER A 35 5.96 0.92 -23.44
C SER A 35 4.98 1.32 -22.34
N LEU A 36 3.87 0.58 -22.17
CA LEU A 36 2.90 0.85 -21.12
C LEU A 36 3.44 0.48 -19.73
N TYR A 37 4.32 -0.51 -19.63
CA TYR A 37 5.04 -0.84 -18.39
C TYR A 37 5.87 0.36 -17.88
N HIS A 38 6.52 1.10 -18.78
CA HIS A 38 7.24 2.33 -18.40
C HIS A 38 6.29 3.45 -17.95
N LYS A 39 5.11 3.56 -18.56
CA LYS A 39 4.07 4.52 -18.16
C LYS A 39 3.36 4.18 -16.86
N THR A 40 3.39 2.92 -16.41
CA THR A 40 2.76 2.52 -15.13
C THR A 40 3.67 2.70 -13.93
N LYS A 41 5.00 2.76 -14.13
CA LYS A 41 5.97 3.11 -13.07
C LYS A 41 5.58 4.38 -12.30
N PRO A 42 5.29 5.53 -12.95
CA PRO A 42 4.88 6.74 -12.22
C PRO A 42 3.53 6.61 -11.52
N PHE A 43 2.63 5.74 -11.97
CA PHE A 43 1.34 5.51 -11.31
C PHE A 43 1.53 4.85 -9.93
N PHE A 44 2.31 3.77 -9.86
CA PHE A 44 2.59 3.10 -8.58
C PHE A 44 3.41 3.98 -7.63
N LEU A 45 4.37 4.75 -8.17
CA LEU A 45 5.10 5.74 -7.39
C LEU A 45 4.17 6.84 -6.87
N GLY A 46 3.26 7.34 -7.71
CA GLY A 46 2.24 8.31 -7.30
C GLY A 46 1.35 7.79 -6.17
N LEU A 47 0.99 6.50 -6.20
CA LEU A 47 0.18 5.87 -5.15
C LEU A 47 0.94 5.75 -3.81
N LEU A 48 2.23 5.38 -3.87
CA LEU A 48 3.11 5.35 -2.70
C LEU A 48 3.31 6.75 -2.10
N ILE A 49 3.57 7.74 -2.96
CA ILE A 49 3.77 9.14 -2.57
C ILE A 49 2.46 9.70 -1.98
N GLY A 50 1.31 9.41 -2.59
CA GLY A 50 0.01 9.84 -2.08
C GLY A 50 -0.30 9.28 -0.69
N TYR A 51 -0.02 7.99 -0.46
CA TYR A 51 -0.20 7.36 0.84
C TYR A 51 0.68 7.99 1.93
N THR A 52 1.98 8.13 1.65
CA THR A 52 2.94 8.72 2.60
C THR A 52 2.66 10.20 2.86
N THR A 53 2.27 10.96 1.84
CA THR A 53 1.86 12.36 1.97
C THR A 53 0.58 12.48 2.79
N GLY A 54 -0.41 11.61 2.56
CA GLY A 54 -1.65 11.58 3.35
C GLY A 54 -1.38 11.33 4.84
N ILE A 55 -0.54 10.35 5.16
CA ILE A 55 -0.11 10.09 6.55
C ILE A 55 0.62 11.32 7.12
N GLY A 56 1.53 11.92 6.37
CA GLY A 56 2.27 13.09 6.80
C GLY A 56 1.37 14.30 7.08
N ILE A 57 0.37 14.53 6.23
CA ILE A 57 -0.63 15.59 6.43
C ILE A 57 -1.47 15.28 7.67
N SER A 58 -1.97 14.05 7.84
CA SER A 58 -2.72 13.69 9.04
C SER A 58 -1.89 13.88 10.31
N ALA A 59 -0.62 13.48 10.31
CA ALA A 59 0.29 13.67 11.43
C ALA A 59 0.57 15.15 11.73
N LEU A 60 0.70 15.98 10.69
CA LEU A 60 0.85 17.43 10.85
C LEU A 60 -0.41 18.08 11.41
N VAL A 61 -1.58 17.66 10.93
CA VAL A 61 -2.88 18.14 11.44
C VAL A 61 -3.02 17.76 12.91
N ASP A 62 -2.72 16.52 13.28
CA ASP A 62 -2.74 16.06 14.66
C ASP A 62 -1.78 16.86 15.55
N ALA A 63 -0.57 17.14 15.06
CA ALA A 63 0.42 17.93 15.81
C ALA A 63 0.01 19.40 16.04
N VAL A 64 -0.71 20.00 15.08
CA VAL A 64 -1.12 21.41 15.14
C VAL A 64 -2.41 21.60 15.95
N TRP A 65 -3.40 20.72 15.75
CA TRP A 65 -4.73 20.84 16.35
C TRP A 65 -4.90 20.08 17.67
N PHE A 66 -4.09 19.04 17.93
CA PHE A 66 -4.15 18.22 19.15
C PHE A 66 -2.78 18.09 19.83
N PRO A 67 -2.14 19.20 20.27
CA PRO A 67 -0.84 19.15 20.91
C PRO A 67 -0.94 18.54 22.33
N GLY A 68 -0.48 17.29 22.48
CA GLY A 68 -0.31 16.64 23.79
C GLY A 68 -1.42 15.68 24.23
N ASP A 69 -2.50 15.52 23.45
CA ASP A 69 -3.60 14.56 23.70
C ASP A 69 -3.83 13.68 22.45
N GLY A 70 -2.75 13.10 21.94
CA GLY A 70 -2.79 12.22 20.76
C GLY A 70 -3.55 10.94 21.08
N HIS A 71 -4.77 10.80 20.58
CA HIS A 71 -5.56 9.58 20.76
C HIS A 71 -4.91 8.39 20.02
N TRP A 72 -5.10 7.17 20.56
CA TRP A 72 -4.65 5.92 19.95
C TRP A 72 -5.30 5.67 18.58
N VAL A 73 -4.58 5.93 17.48
CA VAL A 73 -5.08 5.73 16.10
C VAL A 73 -4.78 4.32 15.55
N HIS A 74 -3.94 3.54 16.22
CA HIS A 74 -3.72 2.13 15.88
C HIS A 74 -3.76 1.23 17.14
N GLY A 75 -4.89 0.57 17.35
CA GLY A 75 -4.97 -0.60 18.21
C GLY A 75 -4.54 -1.82 17.42
N TRP A 76 -3.60 -2.60 17.96
CA TRP A 76 -3.38 -3.97 17.53
C TRP A 76 -4.41 -4.88 18.20
#